data_AF-A0A831YM18-F1
#
_entry.id   AF-A0A831YM18-F1
#
_cell.length_a   1.000
_cell.length_b   1.000
_cell.length_c   1.000
_cell.angle_alpha   90.00
_cell.angle_beta   90.00
_cell.angle_gamma   90.00
#
_symmetry.space_group_name_H-M   'P 1'
#
loop_
_entity.id
_entity.type
_entity.pdbx_description
1 polymer ?
#
loop_
_entity_poly.entity_id
_entity_poly.type
_entity_poly.pdbx_seq_one_letter_code
_entity_poly.pdbx_strand_id
1 'polypeptide(L)'
;MLQKIQTFLNAAMTVGLGVRLAELAQDVQSSIDTFPDTPDRRYLHRLEVQRDRLANPDLRLVGAVMRQLCEEDPSRREVLESALEPLLSQHPYLAVLQRQSESQA
;
A
#
# COMPACT_ATOMS: atom_id res chain seq x y z
N MET A 1 -20.18 3.63 4.26
CA MET A 1 -19.01 2.75 4.10
C MET A 1 -18.08 3.27 3.02
N LEU A 2 -18.53 3.37 1.76
CA LEU A 2 -17.75 3.90 0.63
C LEU A 2 -17.11 5.27 0.90
N GLN A 3 -17.84 6.20 1.53
CA GLN A 3 -17.31 7.52 1.86
C GLN A 3 -16.11 7.46 2.82
N LYS A 4 -16.09 6.54 3.80
CA LYS A 4 -14.98 6.40 4.74
C LYS A 4 -13.72 5.88 4.04
N ILE A 5 -13.89 4.89 3.17
CA ILE A 5 -12.80 4.34 2.35
C ILE A 5 -12.25 5.43 1.43
N GLN A 6 -13.12 6.20 0.76
CA GLN A 6 -12.68 7.28 -0.11
C GLN A 6 -11.90 8.35 0.66
N THR A 7 -12.34 8.75 1.87
CA THR A 7 -11.61 9.70 2.71
C THR A 7 -10.21 9.18 3.05
N PHE A 8 -10.09 7.91 3.44
CA PHE A 8 -8.80 7.28 3.70
C PHE A 8 -7.90 7.24 2.47
N LEU A 9 -8.44 6.84 1.31
CA LEU A 9 -7.68 6.81 0.06
C LEU A 9 -7.20 8.20 -0.34
N ASN A 10 -8.04 9.24 -0.19
CA ASN A 10 -7.64 10.61 -0.47
C ASN A 10 -6.50 11.07 0.47
N ALA A 11 -6.59 10.77 1.77
CA ALA A 11 -5.53 11.07 2.73
C ALA A 11 -4.23 10.32 2.37
N ALA A 12 -4.33 9.04 2.01
CA ALA A 12 -3.22 8.21 1.58
C ALA A 12 -2.54 8.77 0.31
N MET A 13 -3.32 9.26 -0.66
CA MET A 13 -2.79 9.91 -1.86
C MET A 13 -2.00 11.18 -1.52
N THR A 14 -2.49 12.01 -0.60
CA THR A 14 -1.79 13.23 -0.16
C THR A 14 -0.43 12.95 0.46
N VAL A 15 -0.28 11.81 1.16
CA VAL A 15 0.99 11.42 1.79
C VAL A 15 1.91 10.58 0.89
N GLY A 16 1.57 10.45 -0.40
CA GLY A 16 2.45 9.84 -1.40
C GLY A 16 2.12 8.40 -1.82
N LEU A 17 0.95 7.86 -1.45
CA LEU A 17 0.53 6.52 -1.89
C LEU A 17 0.61 6.37 -3.42
N GLY A 18 0.10 7.36 -4.16
CA GLY A 18 0.05 7.31 -5.63
C GLY A 18 1.43 7.19 -6.27
N VAL A 19 2.40 7.96 -5.77
CA VAL A 19 3.79 7.90 -6.23
C VAL A 19 4.38 6.53 -5.95
N ARG A 20 4.22 6.02 -4.73
CA ARG A 20 4.76 4.71 -4.35
C ARG A 20 4.15 3.55 -5.13
N LEU A 21 2.84 3.60 -5.41
CA LEU A 21 2.18 2.60 -6.25
C LEU A 21 2.69 2.64 -7.69
N ALA A 22 2.93 3.83 -8.24
CA ALA A 22 3.48 3.99 -9.59
C ALA A 22 4.92 3.45 -9.68
N GLU A 23 5.76 3.72 -8.69
CA GLU A 23 7.12 3.15 -8.58
C GLU A 23 7.08 1.63 -8.54
N LEU A 24 6.25 1.04 -7.67
CA LEU A 24 6.09 -0.41 -7.59
C LEU A 24 5.58 -1.02 -8.90
N ALA A 25 4.64 -0.37 -9.58
CA ALA A 25 4.15 -0.82 -10.87
C ALA A 25 5.25 -0.81 -11.94
N GLN A 26 6.08 0.23 -11.95
CA GLN A 26 7.21 0.35 -12.86
C GLN A 26 8.27 -0.73 -12.58
N ASP A 27 8.56 -1.02 -11.31
CA ASP A 27 9.52 -2.05 -10.91
C ASP A 27 9.05 -3.45 -11.34
N VAL A 28 7.76 -3.75 -11.14
CA VAL A 28 7.15 -5.00 -11.59
C VAL A 28 7.19 -5.11 -13.11
N GLN A 29 6.82 -4.04 -13.84
CA GLN A 29 6.87 -4.04 -15.29
C GLN A 29 8.29 -4.26 -15.81
N SER A 30 9.28 -3.57 -15.25
CA SER A 30 10.69 -3.75 -15.61
C SER A 30 11.19 -5.18 -15.33
N SER A 31 10.71 -5.79 -14.24
CA SER A 31 11.02 -7.19 -13.92
C SER A 31 10.42 -8.19 -14.92
N ILE A 32 9.24 -7.88 -15.47
CA ILE A 32 8.60 -8.67 -16.55
C ILE A 32 9.36 -8.48 -17.86
N ASP A 33 9.71 -7.24 -18.22
CA ASP A 33 10.37 -6.93 -19.50
C ASP A 33 11.78 -7.53 -19.61
N THR A 34 12.47 -7.65 -18.47
CA THR A 34 13.81 -8.26 -18.38
C THR A 34 13.78 -9.75 -18.07
N PHE A 35 12.58 -10.35 -18.02
CA PHE A 35 12.41 -11.74 -17.65
C PHE A 35 13.01 -12.66 -18.72
N PRO A 36 13.92 -13.60 -18.36
CA PRO A 36 14.56 -14.45 -19.35
C PRO A 36 13.57 -15.45 -19.98
N ASP A 37 13.95 -16.08 -21.10
CA ASP A 37 13.07 -17.01 -21.85
C ASP A 37 12.97 -18.43 -21.22
N THR A 38 13.97 -18.85 -20.45
CA THR A 38 14.06 -20.18 -19.79
C THR A 38 13.83 -20.29 -18.26
N PRO A 39 13.36 -19.27 -17.50
CA PRO A 39 13.20 -19.32 -16.05
C PRO A 39 11.84 -19.88 -15.59
N ASP A 40 11.69 -19.98 -14.26
CA ASP A 40 10.49 -20.44 -13.57
C ASP A 40 9.24 -19.65 -13.95
N ARG A 41 8.39 -20.24 -14.80
CA ARG A 41 7.09 -19.69 -15.22
C ARG A 41 6.18 -19.33 -14.03
N ARG A 42 6.36 -19.94 -12.86
CA ARG A 42 5.60 -19.57 -11.66
C ARG A 42 5.98 -18.19 -11.16
N TYR A 43 7.25 -17.79 -11.31
CA TYR A 43 7.67 -16.45 -10.92
C TYR A 43 7.11 -15.39 -11.86
N LEU A 44 7.13 -15.63 -13.19
CA LEU A 44 6.49 -14.74 -14.16
C LEU A 44 5.00 -14.55 -13.84
N HIS A 45 4.29 -15.64 -13.61
CA HIS A 45 2.87 -15.58 -13.27
C HIS A 45 2.62 -14.76 -11.99
N ARG A 46 3.51 -14.85 -10.98
CA ARG A 46 3.41 -13.99 -9.79
C ARG A 46 3.60 -12.51 -10.12
N LEU A 47 4.53 -12.16 -11.02
CA LEU A 47 4.74 -10.78 -11.45
C LEU A 47 3.53 -10.24 -12.21
N GLU A 48 2.93 -11.03 -13.10
CA GLU A 48 1.70 -10.68 -13.81
C GLU A 48 0.54 -10.42 -12.84
N VAL A 49 0.32 -11.33 -11.88
CA VAL A 49 -0.70 -11.16 -10.83
C VAL A 49 -0.44 -9.92 -9.98
N GLN A 50 0.83 -9.62 -9.68
CA GLN A 50 1.19 -8.40 -8.95
C GLN A 50 0.91 -7.14 -9.76
N ARG A 51 1.24 -7.12 -11.06
CA ARG A 51 0.92 -6.01 -11.97
C ARG A 51 -0.58 -5.74 -12.01
N ASP A 52 -1.39 -6.79 -12.16
CA ASP A 52 -2.85 -6.66 -12.23
C ASP A 52 -3.42 -6.13 -10.91
N ARG A 53 -2.86 -6.54 -9.78
CA ARG A 53 -3.23 -6.05 -8.44
C ARG A 53 -2.77 -4.61 -8.20
N LEU A 54 -1.66 -4.18 -8.77
CA LEU A 54 -1.19 -2.78 -8.70
C LEU A 54 -2.04 -1.85 -9.57
N ALA A 55 -2.58 -2.35 -10.69
CA ALA A 55 -3.53 -1.60 -11.53
C ALA A 55 -4.88 -1.38 -10.83
N ASN A 56 -5.29 -2.31 -9.96
CA ASN A 56 -6.53 -2.23 -9.17
C ASN A 56 -6.25 -2.55 -7.69
N PRO A 57 -5.60 -1.63 -6.96
CA PRO A 57 -5.13 -1.91 -5.61
C PRO A 57 -6.29 -2.10 -4.64
N ASP A 58 -6.31 -3.27 -3.99
CA ASP A 58 -7.22 -3.54 -2.89
C ASP A 58 -6.79 -2.82 -1.60
N LEU A 59 -7.70 -2.68 -0.65
CA LEU A 59 -7.45 -1.97 0.61
C LEU A 59 -6.34 -2.64 1.46
N ARG A 60 -6.07 -3.94 1.29
CA ARG A 60 -4.97 -4.63 1.97
C ARG A 60 -3.62 -4.22 1.39
N LEU A 61 -3.51 -4.12 0.06
CA LEU A 61 -2.31 -3.64 -0.61
C LEU A 61 -2.04 -2.18 -0.22
N VAL A 62 -3.07 -1.34 -0.25
CA VAL A 62 -2.96 0.06 0.20
C VAL A 62 -2.46 0.12 1.64
N GLY A 63 -3.05 -0.65 2.55
CA GLY A 63 -2.59 -0.70 3.95
C GLY A 63 -1.13 -1.16 4.09
N ALA A 64 -0.68 -2.13 3.31
CA ALA A 64 0.71 -2.60 3.33
C ALA A 64 1.70 -1.52 2.84
N VAL A 65 1.38 -0.84 1.74
CA VAL A 65 2.19 0.26 1.19
C VAL A 65 2.23 1.44 2.16
N MET A 66 1.08 1.80 2.73
CA MET A 66 1.01 2.86 3.74
C MET A 66 1.83 2.55 4.97
N ARG A 67 1.91 1.27 5.38
CA ARG A 67 2.77 0.88 6.50
C ARG A 67 4.23 1.20 6.21
N GLN A 68 4.72 0.83 5.03
CA GLN A 68 6.09 1.14 4.62
C GLN A 68 6.34 2.66 4.57
N LEU A 69 5.42 3.43 3.97
CA LEU A 69 5.56 4.89 3.91
C LEU A 69 5.59 5.53 5.30
N CYS A 70 4.82 5.00 6.25
CA CYS A 70 4.79 5.44 7.65
C CYS A 70 5.95 4.90 8.51
N GLU A 71 6.63 3.83 8.08
CA GLU A 71 7.88 3.34 8.66
C GLU A 71 9.05 4.22 8.21
N GLU A 72 9.06 4.64 6.94
CA GLU A 72 10.04 5.56 6.36
C GLU A 72 9.93 6.99 6.93
N ASP A 73 8.69 7.47 7.10
CA ASP A 73 8.40 8.81 7.61
C ASP A 73 7.18 8.75 8.55
N PRO A 74 7.41 8.70 9.87
CA PRO A 74 6.35 8.61 10.86
C PRO A 74 5.35 9.76 10.85
N SER A 75 5.75 10.96 10.38
CA SER A 75 4.86 12.14 10.35
C SER A 75 3.64 11.95 9.44
N ARG A 76 3.75 11.07 8.44
CA ARG A 76 2.65 10.72 7.54
C ARG A 76 1.47 10.06 8.25
N ARG A 77 1.70 9.45 9.42
CA ARG A 77 0.63 8.84 10.22
C ARG A 77 -0.35 9.87 10.76
N GLU A 78 0.14 11.03 11.19
CA GLU A 78 -0.70 12.09 11.75
C GLU A 78 -1.78 12.54 10.75
N VAL A 79 -1.42 12.58 9.46
CA VAL A 79 -2.34 12.91 8.36
C VAL A 79 -3.41 11.82 8.14
N LEU A 80 -3.09 10.56 8.46
CA LEU A 80 -3.97 9.41 8.23
C LEU A 80 -4.90 9.12 9.41
N GLU A 81 -4.52 9.51 10.62
CA GLU A 81 -5.14 9.05 11.86
C GLU A 81 -6.66 9.24 11.88
N SER A 82 -7.12 10.46 11.60
CA SER A 82 -8.56 10.79 11.56
C SER A 82 -9.32 10.07 10.45
N ALA A 83 -8.66 9.73 9.34
CA ALA A 83 -9.27 8.99 8.24
C ALA A 83 -9.26 7.48 8.46
N LEU A 84 -8.34 6.99 9.28
CA LEU A 84 -8.12 5.58 9.59
C LEU A 84 -9.08 5.07 10.66
N GLU A 85 -9.30 5.84 11.73
CA GLU A 85 -10.10 5.44 12.90
C GLU A 85 -11.50 4.89 12.53
N PRO A 86 -12.27 5.49 11.61
CA PRO A 86 -13.60 5.00 11.23
C PRO A 86 -13.60 3.66 10.47
N LEU A 87 -12.44 3.21 10.00
CA LEU A 87 -12.26 1.98 9.22
C LEU A 87 -11.81 0.79 10.08
N LEU A 88 -11.20 1.02 11.24
CA LEU A 88 -10.59 -0.03 12.06
C LEU A 88 -11.58 -1.10 12.54
N SER A 89 -12.82 -0.69 12.84
CA SER A 89 -13.88 -1.63 13.25
C SER A 89 -14.28 -2.62 12.16
N GLN A 90 -14.11 -2.24 10.88
CA GLN A 90 -14.46 -3.07 9.71
C GLN A 90 -13.22 -3.71 9.07
N HIS A 91 -12.05 -3.11 9.25
CA HIS A 91 -10.78 -3.54 8.69
C HIS A 91 -9.68 -3.55 9.76
N PRO A 92 -9.73 -4.48 10.75
CA PRO A 92 -8.79 -4.49 11.88
C PRO A 92 -7.31 -4.62 11.47
N TYR A 93 -7.04 -5.19 10.29
CA TYR A 93 -5.68 -5.30 9.76
C TYR A 93 -5.03 -3.93 9.50
N LEU A 94 -5.80 -2.86 9.35
CA LEU A 94 -5.29 -1.50 9.19
C LEU A 94 -4.77 -0.90 10.51
N ALA A 95 -5.07 -1.50 11.67
CA ALA A 95 -4.55 -1.05 12.97
C ALA A 95 -3.01 -1.11 13.06
N VAL A 96 -2.36 -1.85 12.15
CA VAL A 96 -0.90 -1.84 12.04
C VAL A 96 -0.34 -0.45 11.72
N LEU A 97 -1.14 0.42 11.08
CA LEU A 97 -0.74 1.79 10.76
C LEU A 97 -0.71 2.72 11.98
N GLN A 98 -1.34 2.33 13.09
CA GLN A 98 -1.33 3.09 14.34
C GLN A 98 -0.17 2.71 15.26
N ARG A 99 0.32 1.47 15.17
CA ARG A 99 1.30 0.93 16.12
C ARG A 99 2.73 1.38 15.78
N GLN A 100 3.14 2.52 16.35
CA GLN A 100 4.53 2.79 16.76
C GLN A 100 4.72 4.10 17.57
N SER A 101 3.66 4.76 18.03
CA SER A 101 3.80 5.95 18.90
C SER A 101 4.26 5.61 20.34
N GLU A 102 4.38 4.32 20.71
CA GLU A 102 4.65 3.88 22.10
C GLU A 102 6.11 3.44 22.38
N SER A 103 7.10 3.93 21.62
CA SER A 103 8.52 3.61 21.91
C SER A 103 9.42 4.81 22.20
N GLN A 104 8.85 5.95 22.59
CA GLN A 104 9.60 7.02 23.25
C GLN A 104 8.80 7.57 24.44
N ALA A 105 8.94 6.89 25.57
CA ALA A 105 8.66 7.42 26.91
C ALA A 105 9.83 7.02 27.83
#